data_AF-A0A0F9WZ39-F1
#
_entry.id   AF-A0A0F9WZ39-F1
#
_cell.length_a   1.000
_cell.length_b   1.000
_cell.length_c   1.000
_cell.angle_alpha   90.00
_cell.angle_beta   90.00
_cell.angle_gamma   90.00
#
_symmetry.space_group_name_H-M   'P 1'
#
loop_
_entity.id
_entity.type
_entity.pdbx_description
1 polymer ?
#
loop_
_entity_poly.entity_id
_entity_poly.type
_entity_poly.pdbx_seq_one_letter_code
_entity_poly.pdbx_strand_id
1 'polypeptide(L)'
;MPLGDQSPQQQDDYSTTSSDDTVQFTDIGSDAGNCGRSERIYIQPPVTINVFGAGAVTTGGSATGHTAATITTSSSTSGSSDSVISRLESQIAALSDKVEQLASQINSAQPQPRLQVDSGMWRRMAGAPPLQRVAFSKRFESAPRVIVGIFKADIDCNKNFRLNVYASDIDSEGFTVHADFWHDTILFECGVSWVAIGNGKG
;
A
#
# COMPACT_ATOMS: atom_id res chain seq x y z
N MET A 1 55.67 -35.72 14.35
CA MET A 1 56.03 -35.31 12.98
C MET A 1 54.79 -35.44 12.11
N PRO A 2 54.52 -34.45 11.25
CA PRO A 2 53.16 -33.94 10.98
C PRO A 2 52.75 -34.06 9.50
N LEU A 3 51.50 -33.69 9.17
CA LEU A 3 51.02 -33.09 7.90
C LEU A 3 49.48 -33.32 7.82
N GLY A 4 48.58 -32.34 7.83
CA GLY A 4 48.71 -30.88 7.89
C GLY A 4 47.35 -30.26 8.20
N ASP A 5 47.39 -29.18 8.97
CA ASP A 5 46.31 -28.27 9.32
C ASP A 5 46.57 -26.91 8.61
N GLN A 6 45.50 -26.13 8.40
CA GLN A 6 45.41 -24.66 8.15
C GLN A 6 45.58 -24.02 6.75
N SER A 7 44.45 -23.43 6.28
CA SER A 7 44.24 -22.00 5.89
C SER A 7 44.92 -21.42 4.61
N PRO A 8 44.43 -20.32 3.98
CA PRO A 8 43.61 -19.23 4.56
C PRO A 8 42.44 -18.66 3.74
N GLN A 9 41.56 -17.97 4.47
CA GLN A 9 40.84 -16.70 4.22
C GLN A 9 40.59 -16.21 2.79
N GLN A 10 39.33 -15.89 2.51
CA GLN A 10 39.00 -14.56 1.99
C GLN A 10 37.64 -14.09 2.53
N GLN A 11 37.69 -13.06 3.37
CA GLN A 11 36.57 -12.16 3.64
C GLN A 11 36.37 -11.34 2.38
N ASP A 12 35.21 -11.42 1.77
CA ASP A 12 34.70 -10.29 1.00
C ASP A 12 33.44 -9.78 1.70
N ASP A 13 33.62 -8.62 2.31
CA ASP A 13 32.56 -7.75 2.76
C ASP A 13 31.94 -7.08 1.53
N TYR A 14 30.70 -7.43 1.21
CA TYR A 14 29.84 -6.59 0.37
C TYR A 14 28.48 -6.49 1.02
N SER A 15 28.32 -5.46 1.84
CA SER A 15 27.04 -4.80 2.00
C SER A 15 26.51 -4.42 0.61
N THR A 16 25.50 -5.12 0.12
CA THR A 16 24.64 -4.60 -0.96
C THR A 16 23.19 -4.66 -0.49
N THR A 17 22.64 -3.47 -0.44
CA THR A 17 21.29 -3.11 -0.04
C THR A 17 20.23 -3.91 -0.78
N SER A 18 19.29 -4.43 0.01
CA SER A 18 17.91 -4.79 -0.36
C SER A 18 17.34 -3.86 -1.44
N SER A 19 16.96 -4.43 -2.59
CA SER A 19 15.92 -3.97 -3.51
C SER A 19 15.84 -4.95 -4.68
N ASP A 20 15.15 -6.07 -4.51
CA ASP A 20 14.73 -6.90 -5.65
C ASP A 20 13.42 -7.64 -5.32
N ASP A 21 12.33 -6.88 -5.20
CA ASP A 21 10.97 -7.42 -5.24
C ASP A 21 10.61 -7.77 -6.70
N THR A 22 11.34 -8.72 -7.28
CA THR A 22 10.95 -9.34 -8.55
C THR A 22 9.95 -10.46 -8.25
N VAL A 23 8.67 -10.19 -8.45
CA VAL A 23 7.60 -11.19 -8.34
C VAL A 23 7.78 -12.20 -9.49
N GLN A 24 8.38 -13.35 -9.19
CA GLN A 24 8.55 -14.46 -10.12
C GLN A 24 7.22 -15.23 -10.25
N PHE A 25 6.48 -15.02 -11.34
CA PHE A 25 5.46 -15.99 -11.76
C PHE A 25 6.17 -17.17 -12.41
N THR A 26 6.25 -18.30 -11.71
CA THR A 26 6.72 -19.55 -12.30
C THR A 26 5.65 -20.10 -13.22
N ASP A 27 5.93 -20.12 -14.53
CA ASP A 27 5.05 -20.70 -15.53
C ASP A 27 4.84 -22.20 -15.27
N ILE A 28 3.56 -22.61 -15.15
CA ILE A 28 3.14 -24.00 -15.16
C ILE A 28 3.38 -24.53 -16.58
N GLY A 29 4.34 -25.43 -16.72
CA GLY A 29 4.62 -26.09 -17.99
C GLY A 29 3.43 -26.94 -18.44
N SER A 30 2.73 -26.48 -19.47
CA SER A 30 1.83 -27.30 -20.27
C SER A 30 2.46 -27.49 -21.64
N ASP A 31 3.00 -28.67 -21.86
CA ASP A 31 3.51 -29.15 -23.14
C ASP A 31 2.31 -29.47 -24.05
N ALA A 32 2.03 -28.59 -25.00
CA ALA A 32 1.24 -28.90 -26.19
C ALA A 32 1.68 -27.96 -27.30
N GLY A 33 2.24 -28.55 -28.35
CA GLY A 33 3.01 -27.89 -29.40
C GLY A 33 2.29 -26.74 -30.10
N ASN A 34 3.14 -25.83 -30.58
CA ASN A 34 2.89 -24.68 -31.44
C ASN A 34 2.57 -23.35 -30.72
N CYS A 35 3.53 -22.88 -29.92
CA CYS A 35 3.56 -21.49 -29.44
C CYS A 35 4.40 -20.63 -30.39
N GLY A 36 3.78 -19.65 -31.06
CA GLY A 36 4.49 -18.58 -31.74
C GLY A 36 5.34 -17.77 -30.76
N ARG A 37 6.35 -17.03 -31.26
CA ARG A 37 7.30 -16.26 -30.43
C ARG A 37 6.57 -15.37 -29.41
N SER A 38 6.68 -15.70 -28.13
CA SER A 38 6.23 -14.84 -27.04
C SER A 38 7.21 -13.67 -26.87
N GLU A 39 6.81 -12.48 -27.33
CA GLU A 39 7.54 -11.25 -27.01
C GLU A 39 7.08 -10.70 -25.66
N ARG A 40 8.05 -10.49 -24.77
CA ARG A 40 7.84 -9.97 -23.41
C ARG A 40 7.65 -8.46 -23.49
N ILE A 41 6.42 -7.99 -23.27
CA ILE A 41 6.13 -6.55 -23.25
C ILE A 41 6.55 -5.98 -21.89
N TYR A 42 7.57 -5.12 -21.91
CA TYR A 42 7.99 -4.35 -20.73
C TYR A 42 7.30 -2.98 -20.75
N ILE A 43 6.37 -2.76 -19.82
CA ILE A 43 5.72 -1.46 -19.66
C ILE A 43 6.48 -0.69 -18.57
N GLN A 44 7.16 0.39 -18.96
CA GLN A 44 7.74 1.36 -18.02
C GLN A 44 6.86 2.61 -17.99
N PRO A 45 6.19 2.94 -16.88
CA PRO A 45 5.48 4.22 -16.75
C PRO A 45 6.49 5.37 -16.62
N PRO A 46 6.27 6.53 -17.27
CA PRO A 46 7.15 7.67 -17.13
C PRO A 46 7.03 8.30 -15.72
N VAL A 47 8.17 8.58 -15.09
CA VAL A 47 8.28 9.30 -13.81
C VAL A 47 8.83 10.70 -14.07
N THR A 48 8.25 11.74 -13.47
CA THR A 48 8.71 13.13 -13.56
C THR A 48 9.14 13.62 -12.18
N ILE A 49 10.35 14.21 -12.09
CA ILE A 49 10.87 14.83 -10.87
C ILE A 49 11.05 16.33 -11.13
N ASN A 50 10.42 17.17 -10.31
CA ASN A 50 10.63 18.61 -10.36
C ASN A 50 11.76 19.02 -9.41
N VAL A 51 12.81 19.63 -9.96
CA VAL A 51 13.94 20.17 -9.19
C VAL A 51 13.85 21.69 -9.19
N PHE A 52 13.59 22.29 -8.03
CA PHE A 52 13.59 23.75 -7.87
C PHE A 52 15.01 24.20 -7.49
N GLY A 53 15.68 24.92 -8.38
CA GLY A 53 17.02 25.46 -8.16
C GLY A 53 17.00 26.67 -7.24
N ALA A 54 17.78 26.63 -6.15
CA ALA A 54 18.11 27.82 -5.36
C ALA A 54 19.27 28.58 -6.04
N GLY A 55 18.97 29.79 -6.51
CA GLY A 55 19.95 30.69 -7.12
C GLY A 55 21.01 31.16 -6.12
N ALA A 56 22.25 31.24 -6.58
CA ALA A 56 23.38 31.82 -5.85
C ALA A 56 23.34 33.36 -5.86
N VAL A 57 23.78 34.00 -4.78
CA VAL A 57 24.29 35.38 -4.78
C VAL A 57 25.43 35.52 -3.77
N THR A 58 26.52 36.13 -4.24
CA THR A 58 27.81 36.34 -3.57
C THR A 58 27.96 37.76 -3.02
N THR A 59 29.08 38.01 -2.34
CA THR A 59 29.72 39.30 -1.93
C THR A 59 29.44 39.64 -0.46
N GLY A 60 30.38 39.77 0.48
CA GLY A 60 31.82 40.07 0.43
C GLY A 60 32.07 41.47 1.04
N GLY A 61 32.88 41.60 2.11
CA GLY A 61 33.36 42.91 2.57
C GLY A 61 33.69 43.03 4.07
N SER A 62 34.92 43.45 4.36
CA SER A 62 35.61 43.48 5.66
C SER A 62 35.76 44.91 6.23
N ALA A 63 36.04 45.00 7.54
CA ALA A 63 37.04 45.86 8.20
C ALA A 63 36.55 46.84 9.30
N THR A 64 37.05 46.55 10.52
CA THR A 64 37.72 47.45 11.50
C THR A 64 37.00 48.63 12.15
N GLY A 65 37.15 48.73 13.48
CA GLY A 65 37.48 50.02 14.11
C GLY A 65 36.71 50.39 15.38
N HIS A 66 37.44 50.37 16.49
CA HIS A 66 37.19 50.89 17.85
C HIS A 66 36.30 52.14 18.03
N THR A 67 35.53 52.19 19.13
CA THR A 67 35.75 53.02 20.35
C THR A 67 34.45 53.25 21.11
N ALA A 68 34.59 53.47 22.42
CA ALA A 68 33.52 53.56 23.41
C ALA A 68 32.79 54.92 23.45
N ALA A 69 31.64 54.88 24.14
CA ALA A 69 30.89 55.97 24.78
C ALA A 69 29.99 56.85 23.90
N THR A 70 28.68 56.78 24.15
CA THR A 70 27.93 57.82 24.88
C THR A 70 26.45 57.42 24.89
N ILE A 71 25.87 57.30 26.09
CA ILE A 71 24.41 57.16 26.24
C ILE A 71 23.82 58.53 25.92
N THR A 72 23.26 58.67 24.72
CA THR A 72 22.43 59.82 24.36
C THR A 72 21.01 59.33 24.22
N THR A 73 20.25 59.44 25.31
CA THR A 73 18.80 59.40 25.31
C THR A 73 18.30 60.44 24.31
N SER A 74 17.83 59.98 23.15
CA SER A 74 17.01 60.77 22.24
C SER A 74 15.76 59.98 21.91
N SER A 75 14.66 60.56 22.35
CA SER A 75 13.28 60.17 22.12
C SER A 75 12.95 60.09 20.62
N SER A 76 11.96 59.23 20.32
CA SER A 76 11.14 59.14 19.09
C SER A 76 11.80 58.67 17.79
N THR A 77 11.66 57.37 17.51
CA THR A 77 11.46 56.81 16.16
C THR A 77 10.12 56.05 16.12
N SER A 78 9.03 56.80 16.26
CA SER A 78 7.64 56.35 16.33
C SER A 78 7.05 56.04 14.94
N GLY A 79 7.48 54.96 14.29
CA GLY A 79 6.80 54.57 13.04
C GLY A 79 7.26 53.28 12.38
N SER A 80 8.39 52.69 12.78
CA SER A 80 8.90 51.46 12.16
C SER A 80 8.63 50.23 13.03
N SER A 81 9.02 50.26 14.31
CA SER A 81 8.84 49.12 15.23
C SER A 81 7.38 48.79 15.50
N ASP A 82 6.50 49.80 15.59
CA ASP A 82 5.06 49.59 15.79
C ASP A 82 4.43 48.84 14.61
N SER A 83 4.87 49.13 13.38
CA SER A 83 4.38 48.44 12.18
C SER A 83 4.80 46.96 12.13
N VAL A 84 5.98 46.65 12.67
CA VAL A 84 6.48 45.27 12.77
C VAL A 84 5.72 44.50 13.84
N ILE A 85 5.42 45.15 14.98
CA ILE A 85 4.65 44.56 16.07
C ILE A 85 3.22 44.25 15.60
N SER A 86 2.52 45.21 14.98
CA SER A 86 1.16 45.00 14.47
C SER A 86 1.10 43.92 13.38
N ARG A 87 2.13 43.83 12.54
CA ARG A 87 2.23 42.77 11.54
C ARG A 87 2.36 41.39 12.17
N LEU A 88 3.17 41.27 13.21
CA LEU A 88 3.36 40.00 13.91
C LEU A 88 2.10 39.58 14.67
N GLU A 89 1.43 40.52 15.34
CA GLU A 89 0.14 40.27 16.00
C GLU A 89 -0.91 39.78 15.02
N SER A 90 -1.02 40.44 13.86
CA SER A 90 -1.91 40.02 12.79
C SER A 90 -1.57 38.63 12.25
N GLN A 91 -0.29 38.29 12.12
CA GLN A 91 0.15 36.97 11.67
C GLN A 91 -0.14 35.87 12.70
N ILE A 92 0.00 36.15 13.99
CA ILE A 92 -0.33 35.19 15.06
C ILE A 92 -1.83 34.92 15.09
N ALA A 93 -2.66 35.96 15.00
CA ALA A 93 -4.11 35.81 14.93
C ALA A 93 -4.53 34.97 13.71
N ALA A 94 -4.01 35.33 12.52
CA ALA A 94 -4.30 34.60 11.29
C ALA A 94 -3.79 33.14 11.31
N LEU A 95 -2.67 32.87 11.98
CA LEU A 95 -2.15 31.52 12.17
C LEU A 95 -3.03 30.72 13.14
N SER A 96 -3.48 31.33 14.23
CA SER A 96 -4.39 30.71 15.20
C SER A 96 -5.70 30.29 14.52
N ASP A 97 -6.32 31.19 13.77
CA ASP A 97 -7.54 30.92 13.02
C ASP A 97 -7.34 29.78 12.02
N LYS A 98 -6.20 29.74 11.33
CA LYS A 98 -5.85 28.64 10.44
C LYS A 98 -5.63 27.32 11.16
N VAL A 99 -5.03 27.32 12.35
CA VAL A 99 -4.84 26.11 13.16
C VAL A 99 -6.18 25.57 13.62
N GLU A 100 -7.08 26.43 14.09
CA GLU A 100 -8.44 26.05 14.47
C GLU A 100 -9.23 25.53 13.25
N GLN A 101 -9.08 26.17 12.10
CA GLN A 101 -9.70 25.72 10.85
C GLN A 101 -9.18 24.35 10.43
N LEU A 102 -7.86 24.12 10.47
CA LEU A 102 -7.25 22.83 10.13
C LEU A 102 -7.63 21.74 11.16
N ALA A 103 -7.66 22.08 12.45
CA ALA A 103 -8.11 21.17 13.49
C ALA A 103 -9.59 20.79 13.30
N SER A 104 -10.44 21.77 12.97
CA SER A 104 -11.83 21.52 12.60
C SER A 104 -11.93 20.67 11.33
N GLN A 105 -11.05 20.86 10.36
CA GLN A 105 -11.03 20.07 9.13
C GLN A 105 -10.64 18.61 9.38
N ILE A 106 -9.68 18.37 10.28
CA ILE A 106 -9.28 17.02 10.71
C ILE A 106 -10.38 16.35 11.54
N ASN A 107 -11.06 17.08 12.43
CA ASN A 107 -12.11 16.53 13.29
C ASN A 107 -13.46 16.36 12.57
N SER A 108 -13.75 17.20 11.57
CA SER A 108 -14.95 17.10 10.71
C SER A 108 -14.77 16.09 9.58
N ALA A 109 -13.53 15.80 9.18
CA ALA A 109 -13.20 14.55 8.53
C ALA A 109 -13.41 13.44 9.57
N GLN A 110 -14.65 12.94 9.65
CA GLN A 110 -14.98 11.63 10.20
C GLN A 110 -13.79 10.69 10.00
N PRO A 111 -13.35 9.91 11.01
CA PRO A 111 -12.29 8.93 10.80
C PRO A 111 -12.69 8.15 9.56
N GLN A 112 -11.97 8.34 8.45
CA GLN A 112 -12.42 7.78 7.19
C GLN A 112 -12.56 6.28 7.43
N PRO A 113 -13.74 5.67 7.20
CA PRO A 113 -13.89 4.24 7.40
C PRO A 113 -12.78 3.60 6.59
N ARG A 114 -11.81 2.97 7.26
CA ARG A 114 -10.64 2.43 6.58
C ARG A 114 -11.18 1.33 5.71
N LEU A 115 -11.18 1.56 4.39
CA LEU A 115 -11.62 0.56 3.45
C LEU A 115 -10.75 -0.68 3.68
N GLN A 116 -11.38 -1.74 4.14
CA GLN A 116 -10.76 -3.01 4.38
C GLN A 116 -11.04 -3.90 3.17
N VAL A 117 -9.99 -4.56 2.69
CA VAL A 117 -10.08 -5.56 1.65
C VAL A 117 -9.48 -6.84 2.23
N ASP A 118 -10.19 -7.94 2.06
CA ASP A 118 -9.70 -9.28 2.32
C ASP A 118 -9.91 -10.14 1.08
N SER A 119 -9.11 -11.16 0.90
CA SER A 119 -9.20 -12.03 -0.27
C SER A 119 -8.62 -13.39 0.03
N GLY A 120 -9.06 -14.39 -0.74
CA GLY A 120 -8.52 -15.71 -0.59
C GLY A 120 -9.00 -16.67 -1.66
N MET A 121 -8.65 -17.92 -1.45
CA MET A 121 -9.02 -19.03 -2.32
C MET A 121 -9.57 -20.16 -1.47
N TRP A 122 -10.57 -20.83 -2.01
CA TRP A 122 -11.08 -22.08 -1.49
C TRP A 122 -11.08 -23.11 -2.61
N ARG A 123 -10.82 -24.37 -2.24
CA ARG A 123 -10.85 -25.48 -3.18
C ARG A 123 -11.70 -26.59 -2.61
N ARG A 124 -12.54 -27.14 -3.48
CA ARG A 124 -13.33 -28.33 -3.22
C ARG A 124 -12.78 -29.49 -4.03
N MET A 125 -12.49 -30.58 -3.35
CA MET A 125 -12.07 -31.85 -3.94
C MET A 125 -13.27 -32.81 -4.06
N ALA A 126 -13.13 -33.85 -4.87
CA ALA A 126 -14.10 -34.94 -4.96
C ALA A 126 -14.41 -35.50 -3.56
N GLY A 127 -15.70 -35.73 -3.28
CA GLY A 127 -16.17 -36.24 -1.98
C GLY A 127 -16.27 -35.20 -0.85
N ALA A 128 -15.73 -33.99 -1.01
CA ALA A 128 -15.93 -32.92 -0.03
C ALA A 128 -17.34 -32.29 -0.17
N PRO A 129 -17.86 -31.67 0.91
CA PRO A 129 -19.12 -30.94 0.86
C PRO A 129 -19.11 -29.85 -0.23
N PRO A 130 -20.29 -29.51 -0.80
CA PRO A 130 -20.40 -28.47 -1.83
C PRO A 130 -20.17 -27.06 -1.28
N LEU A 131 -20.14 -26.90 0.04
CA LEU A 131 -20.00 -25.62 0.70
C LEU A 131 -19.01 -25.67 1.85
N GLN A 132 -18.44 -24.52 2.20
CA GLN A 132 -17.53 -24.37 3.33
C GLN A 132 -17.63 -22.97 3.91
N ARG A 133 -17.51 -22.87 5.25
CA ARG A 133 -17.36 -21.57 5.92
C ARG A 133 -15.93 -21.06 5.74
N VAL A 134 -15.79 -19.82 5.27
CA VAL A 134 -14.54 -19.08 5.15
C VAL A 134 -14.56 -17.95 6.17
N ALA A 135 -13.51 -17.87 6.99
CA ALA A 135 -13.31 -16.77 7.92
C ALA A 135 -12.44 -15.69 7.26
N PHE A 136 -12.78 -14.43 7.50
CA PHE A 136 -11.93 -13.30 7.12
C PHE A 136 -10.70 -13.23 8.03
N SER A 137 -9.58 -12.78 7.46
CA SER A 137 -8.32 -12.58 8.18
C SER A 137 -8.46 -11.54 9.31
N LYS A 138 -9.35 -10.58 9.12
CA LYS A 138 -9.70 -9.53 10.08
C LYS A 138 -11.20 -9.28 10.02
N ARG A 139 -11.79 -9.05 11.19
CA ARG A 139 -13.22 -8.74 11.32
C ARG A 139 -13.55 -7.36 10.73
N PHE A 140 -14.59 -7.32 9.89
CA PHE A 140 -15.18 -6.08 9.37
C PHE A 140 -16.11 -5.43 10.40
N GLU A 141 -16.41 -4.15 10.21
CA GLU A 141 -17.37 -3.43 11.07
C GLU A 141 -18.81 -3.96 10.88
N SER A 142 -19.19 -4.24 9.64
CA SER A 142 -20.47 -4.82 9.23
C SER A 142 -20.23 -5.89 8.16
N ALA A 143 -21.29 -6.60 7.72
CA ALA A 143 -21.19 -7.54 6.60
C ALA A 143 -20.59 -6.85 5.36
N PRO A 144 -19.44 -7.30 4.83
CA PRO A 144 -18.82 -6.71 3.65
C PRO A 144 -19.53 -7.14 2.37
N ARG A 145 -19.19 -6.51 1.24
CA ARG A 145 -19.56 -7.02 -0.08
C ARG A 145 -18.56 -8.09 -0.48
N VAL A 146 -19.03 -9.31 -0.72
CA VAL A 146 -18.21 -10.44 -1.17
C VAL A 146 -18.47 -10.72 -2.65
N ILE A 147 -17.41 -10.82 -3.43
CA ILE A 147 -17.43 -11.24 -4.83
C ILE A 147 -16.67 -12.56 -4.91
N VAL A 148 -17.24 -13.54 -5.62
CA VAL A 148 -16.61 -14.86 -5.81
C VAL A 148 -16.50 -15.17 -7.31
N GLY A 149 -15.52 -15.99 -7.68
CA GLY A 149 -15.30 -16.43 -9.06
C GLY A 149 -14.63 -17.79 -9.13
N ILE A 150 -14.87 -18.51 -10.22
CA ILE A 150 -14.23 -19.80 -10.49
C ILE A 150 -12.86 -19.53 -11.13
N PHE A 151 -11.79 -20.12 -10.59
CA PHE A 151 -10.47 -20.11 -11.23
C PHE A 151 -10.00 -21.50 -11.68
N LYS A 152 -10.66 -22.58 -11.22
CA LYS A 152 -10.40 -23.96 -11.64
C LYS A 152 -11.69 -24.79 -11.61
N ALA A 153 -11.89 -25.62 -12.63
CA ALA A 153 -12.95 -26.62 -12.64
C ALA A 153 -12.45 -27.88 -13.39
N ASP A 154 -12.45 -29.02 -12.71
CA ASP A 154 -12.16 -30.34 -13.27
C ASP A 154 -13.46 -31.16 -13.20
N ILE A 155 -14.07 -31.37 -14.37
CA ILE A 155 -15.39 -31.96 -14.56
C ILE A 155 -15.28 -33.05 -15.62
N ASP A 156 -16.00 -34.16 -15.42
CA ASP A 156 -16.05 -35.26 -16.39
C ASP A 156 -16.47 -34.79 -17.78
N CYS A 157 -15.68 -35.13 -18.79
CA CYS A 157 -15.87 -34.68 -20.17
C CYS A 157 -17.06 -35.33 -20.89
N ASN A 158 -17.61 -36.42 -20.36
CA ASN A 158 -18.80 -37.08 -20.90
C ASN A 158 -20.09 -36.53 -20.30
N LYS A 159 -20.00 -35.56 -19.38
CA LYS A 159 -21.12 -34.93 -18.68
C LYS A 159 -21.21 -33.46 -19.00
N ASN A 160 -22.40 -32.89 -18.86
CA ASN A 160 -22.58 -31.46 -19.10
C ASN A 160 -21.92 -30.64 -17.98
N PHE A 161 -21.30 -29.52 -18.36
CA PHE A 161 -20.75 -28.55 -17.43
C PHE A 161 -21.89 -27.77 -16.76
N ARG A 162 -22.20 -28.12 -15.51
CA ARG A 162 -23.21 -27.44 -14.69
C ARG A 162 -22.64 -27.18 -13.30
N LEU A 163 -22.17 -25.95 -13.09
CA LEU A 163 -21.52 -25.52 -11.85
C LEU A 163 -21.98 -24.10 -11.52
N ASN A 164 -22.36 -23.87 -10.27
CA ASN A 164 -22.70 -22.57 -9.73
C ASN A 164 -21.85 -22.28 -8.49
N VAL A 165 -21.25 -21.10 -8.45
CA VAL A 165 -20.42 -20.65 -7.33
C VAL A 165 -20.93 -19.31 -6.83
N TYR A 166 -21.20 -19.22 -5.54
CA TYR A 166 -21.74 -18.03 -4.90
C TYR A 166 -21.36 -17.98 -3.41
N ALA A 167 -21.57 -16.83 -2.80
CA ALA A 167 -21.41 -16.63 -1.37
C ALA A 167 -22.79 -16.52 -0.69
N SER A 168 -22.94 -17.10 0.50
CA SER A 168 -24.09 -16.90 1.39
C SER A 168 -23.61 -16.59 2.81
N ASP A 169 -24.55 -16.28 3.71
CA ASP A 169 -24.31 -16.11 5.15
C ASP A 169 -23.15 -15.15 5.47
N ILE A 170 -23.09 -14.05 4.72
CA ILE A 170 -22.03 -13.05 4.85
C ILE A 170 -22.29 -12.23 6.12
N ASP A 171 -21.34 -12.27 7.04
CA ASP A 171 -21.32 -11.41 8.22
C ASP A 171 -19.96 -10.74 8.38
N SER A 172 -19.72 -10.07 9.50
CA SER A 172 -18.46 -9.35 9.74
C SER A 172 -17.23 -10.26 9.89
N GLU A 173 -17.41 -11.55 10.17
CA GLU A 173 -16.33 -12.50 10.47
C GLU A 173 -16.05 -13.46 9.31
N GLY A 174 -17.02 -13.68 8.43
CA GLY A 174 -16.83 -14.56 7.29
C GLY A 174 -18.06 -14.68 6.40
N PHE A 175 -18.02 -15.70 5.56
CA PHE A 175 -19.12 -16.08 4.67
C PHE A 175 -19.04 -17.57 4.35
N THR A 176 -20.12 -18.12 3.81
CA THR A 176 -20.15 -19.50 3.29
C THR A 176 -19.92 -19.46 1.78
N VAL A 177 -18.88 -20.13 1.29
CA VAL A 177 -18.64 -20.33 -0.14
C VAL A 177 -19.34 -21.60 -0.61
N HIS A 178 -19.96 -21.54 -1.79
CA HIS A 178 -20.66 -22.66 -2.43
C HIS A 178 -20.02 -23.02 -3.78
N ALA A 179 -20.00 -24.31 -4.10
CA ALA A 179 -19.68 -24.90 -5.38
C ALA A 179 -20.69 -26.02 -5.67
N ASP A 180 -21.88 -25.58 -6.09
CA ASP A 180 -23.03 -26.42 -6.37
C ASP A 180 -23.00 -26.93 -7.80
N PHE A 181 -23.26 -28.23 -7.96
CA PHE A 181 -23.45 -28.87 -9.25
C PHE A 181 -24.68 -29.77 -9.16
N TRP A 182 -25.30 -30.08 -10.30
CA TRP A 182 -26.58 -30.79 -10.31
C TRP A 182 -26.74 -31.73 -11.50
N HIS A 183 -27.81 -32.52 -11.47
CA HIS A 183 -28.07 -33.64 -12.38
C HIS A 183 -26.94 -34.67 -12.36
N ASP A 184 -26.43 -35.03 -13.54
CA ASP A 184 -25.45 -36.08 -13.75
C ASP A 184 -24.02 -35.54 -13.89
N THR A 185 -23.80 -34.27 -13.56
CA THR A 185 -22.47 -33.65 -13.56
C THR A 185 -21.58 -34.29 -12.49
N ILE A 186 -20.37 -34.67 -12.88
CA ILE A 186 -19.34 -35.24 -11.99
C ILE A 186 -18.23 -34.19 -11.85
N LEU A 187 -18.11 -33.61 -10.65
CA LEU A 187 -17.10 -32.59 -10.33
C LEU A 187 -15.97 -33.23 -9.50
N PHE A 188 -14.77 -33.28 -10.06
CA PHE A 188 -13.57 -33.79 -9.40
C PHE A 188 -12.86 -32.72 -8.57
N GLU A 189 -12.80 -31.50 -9.08
CA GLU A 189 -12.18 -30.37 -8.39
C GLU A 189 -12.82 -29.04 -8.80
N CYS A 190 -13.02 -28.14 -7.84
CA CYS A 190 -13.38 -26.75 -8.10
C CYS A 190 -12.53 -25.81 -7.25
N GLY A 191 -11.95 -24.79 -7.89
CA GLY A 191 -11.25 -23.69 -7.24
C GLY A 191 -12.07 -22.41 -7.35
N VAL A 192 -12.32 -21.78 -6.19
CA VAL A 192 -13.04 -20.52 -6.05
C VAL A 192 -12.13 -19.47 -5.45
N SER A 193 -12.00 -18.32 -6.10
CA SER A 193 -11.35 -17.13 -5.54
C SER A 193 -12.41 -16.15 -5.07
N TRP A 194 -12.07 -15.35 -4.07
CA TRP A 194 -13.00 -14.38 -3.50
C TRP A 194 -12.29 -13.12 -3.05
N VAL A 195 -13.03 -12.01 -3.07
CA VAL A 195 -12.63 -10.71 -2.56
C VAL A 195 -13.77 -10.13 -1.73
N ALA A 196 -13.46 -9.68 -0.52
CA ALA A 196 -14.39 -9.02 0.39
C ALA A 196 -13.96 -7.56 0.57
N ILE A 197 -14.89 -6.62 0.36
CA ILE A 197 -14.64 -5.19 0.46
C ILE A 197 -15.68 -4.59 1.41
N GLY A 198 -15.23 -3.88 2.43
CA GLY A 198 -16.09 -3.27 3.43
C GLY A 198 -15.34 -2.33 4.36
N ASN A 199 -16.03 -1.81 5.37
CA ASN A 199 -15.41 -0.95 6.37
C ASN A 199 -14.66 -1.81 7.39
N GLY A 200 -13.39 -1.50 7.62
CA GLY A 200 -12.60 -2.12 8.67
C GLY A 200 -12.89 -1.50 10.03
N LYS A 201 -12.88 -2.33 11.07
CA LYS A 201 -12.89 -1.85 12.45
C LYS A 201 -11.52 -1.23 12.76
N GLY A 202 -11.51 0.07 13.07
CA GLY A 202 -10.31 0.86 13.39
C GLY A 202 -9.61 0.43 14.66
#